data_AF-A0A813B693-F1
#
_entry.id   AF-A0A813B693-F1
#
_cell.length_a   1.000
_cell.length_b   1.000
_cell.length_c   1.000
_cell.angle_alpha   90.00
_cell.angle_beta   90.00
_cell.angle_gamma   90.00
#
_symmetry.space_group_name_H-M   'P 1'
#
loop_
_entity.id
_entity.type
_entity.pdbx_description
1 polymer ?
#
loop_
_entity_poly.entity_id
_entity_poly.type
_entity_poly.pdbx_seq_one_letter_code
_entity_poly.pdbx_strand_id
1 'polypeptide(L)'
;MAARRSNGFGPLLLFAAACWLVDLWASSTLPRDLALVIAEDPPQNVVLPQHEDAGFFTKVFAAAAQGCTAALVAAVLSAMCEPVVNRLLVKRMTVSEAYAEMTLSLVATYFFTTFPTNMLKFPVFEVINRAMTFTDFSPGVSGLISGWLFCTIMLPVTNYRFRKSMGWEIKASLLYQAYIPTVARDIMYGWARGMSGDWLQDTIAPVTFTHKAMVFGLTIWVSCIISSPCNEWRGYTLQLPERKLPFNIYFRPINYARSTGIGSCIMGIALMFGMLVTPYAEEVFTHMKEHAAIALSIVAVLVMAIVISFDMLTVIQKEQKLSSYSLNAVSAEFLGEQKEDVHHSMIGDLFLGSAESRRRLAVYCLKDAYLPMRLMDKLLCMYNYVEMARVTGTPINFLLNRGQMIKVQSQLLRKAGQCGFVMPTQKTEAVDGKFDGATVLEPRTGFYPQPIATLDFASLYPSIMMAHNLCYCTLLKPEQVRDLQPEEYIKTPNGCYFLKSSRRRGLLPMILEELLAARKRAKKAMAEATDPLTKSVLNGRQLALKISANSVYGFTGRPQSESMT
;
A
#
# COMPACT_ATOMS: atom_id res chain seq x y z
N MET A 1 11.36 -29.11 7.85
CA MET A 1 10.00 -29.03 8.45
C MET A 1 9.96 -27.94 9.51
N ALA A 2 9.58 -26.70 9.14
CA ALA A 2 9.13 -25.65 10.08
C ALA A 2 8.73 -24.41 9.26
N ALA A 3 7.61 -24.50 8.54
CA ALA A 3 6.94 -23.35 7.92
C ALA A 3 5.46 -23.43 8.26
N ARG A 4 5.13 -23.18 9.53
CA ARG A 4 3.77 -22.96 10.00
C ARG A 4 3.82 -21.95 11.13
N ARG A 5 3.48 -20.70 10.81
CA ARG A 5 2.73 -19.71 11.63
C ARG A 5 2.98 -18.31 11.09
N SER A 6 2.25 -17.96 10.03
CA SER A 6 1.99 -16.55 9.67
C SER A 6 0.71 -16.41 8.84
N ASN A 7 -0.34 -17.16 9.16
CA ASN A 7 -1.66 -16.95 8.59
C ASN A 7 -2.61 -16.58 9.73
N GLY A 8 -3.08 -15.33 9.72
CA GLY A 8 -4.03 -14.85 10.72
C GLY A 8 -4.19 -13.33 10.80
N PHE A 9 -3.34 -12.53 10.17
CA PHE A 9 -3.39 -11.07 10.34
C PHE A 9 -4.05 -10.28 9.21
N GLY A 10 -4.24 -10.84 8.00
CA GLY A 10 -4.88 -10.13 6.88
C GLY A 10 -6.37 -9.79 7.09
N PRO A 11 -7.21 -10.77 7.49
CA PRO A 11 -8.61 -10.51 7.82
C PRO A 11 -8.74 -9.68 9.10
N LEU A 12 -7.82 -9.83 10.05
CA LEU A 12 -7.80 -9.04 11.28
C LEU A 12 -7.34 -7.59 11.02
N LEU A 13 -6.49 -7.33 10.02
CA LEU A 13 -6.10 -5.99 9.57
C LEU A 13 -7.18 -5.34 8.70
N LEU A 14 -7.92 -6.11 7.89
CA LEU A 14 -9.09 -5.60 7.16
C LEU A 14 -10.29 -5.38 8.07
N PHE A 15 -10.50 -6.25 9.06
CA PHE A 15 -11.50 -6.07 10.11
C PHE A 15 -11.08 -4.99 11.09
N ALA A 16 -9.80 -4.88 11.47
CA ALA A 16 -9.31 -3.75 12.28
C ALA A 16 -9.24 -2.46 11.47
N ALA A 17 -9.01 -2.47 10.15
CA ALA A 17 -9.12 -1.27 9.32
C ALA A 17 -10.58 -0.87 9.11
N ALA A 18 -11.51 -1.84 8.99
CA ALA A 18 -12.94 -1.58 8.95
C ALA A 18 -13.47 -1.12 10.32
N CYS A 19 -13.07 -1.73 11.43
CA CYS A 19 -13.40 -1.31 12.79
C CYS A 19 -12.71 -0.01 13.15
N TRP A 20 -11.49 0.26 12.68
CA TRP A 20 -10.82 1.56 12.86
C TRP A 20 -11.43 2.62 11.98
N LEU A 21 -11.88 2.31 10.76
CA LEU A 21 -12.69 3.22 9.94
C LEU A 21 -14.06 3.47 10.58
N VAL A 22 -14.70 2.47 11.18
CA VAL A 22 -15.96 2.59 11.92
C VAL A 22 -15.78 3.33 13.24
N ASP A 23 -14.68 3.11 13.97
CA ASP A 23 -14.34 3.84 15.21
C ASP A 23 -13.90 5.27 14.92
N LEU A 24 -13.17 5.52 13.83
CA LEU A 24 -12.84 6.86 13.35
C LEU A 24 -14.11 7.60 12.90
N TRP A 25 -15.10 6.88 12.38
CA TRP A 25 -16.43 7.40 12.00
C TRP A 25 -17.34 7.60 13.22
N ALA A 26 -17.19 6.78 14.27
CA ALA A 26 -17.90 6.91 15.55
C ALA A 26 -17.25 7.93 16.50
N SER A 27 -15.94 8.18 16.39
CA SER A 27 -15.18 9.10 17.23
C SER A 27 -14.92 10.46 16.57
N SER A 28 -15.18 10.60 15.27
CA SER A 28 -15.16 11.91 14.63
C SER A 28 -16.39 12.68 15.09
N THR A 29 -16.15 13.82 15.73
CA THR A 29 -17.11 14.92 15.84
C THR A 29 -17.43 15.42 14.42
N LEU A 30 -18.19 14.64 13.66
CA LEU A 30 -18.91 15.12 12.51
C LEU A 30 -19.90 16.17 13.03
N PRO A 31 -20.01 17.35 12.39
CA PRO A 31 -21.06 18.30 12.73
C PRO A 31 -22.39 17.54 12.73
N ARG A 32 -23.20 17.74 13.78
CA ARG A 32 -24.47 17.03 14.03
C ARG A 32 -25.37 16.96 12.80
N ASP A 33 -25.21 17.89 11.88
CA ASP A 33 -25.93 17.99 10.61
C ASP A 33 -25.66 16.81 9.65
N LEU A 34 -24.46 16.21 9.62
CA LEU A 34 -24.18 15.07 8.73
C LEU A 34 -24.66 13.72 9.30
N ALA A 35 -24.67 13.58 10.63
CA ALA A 35 -25.20 12.39 11.31
C ALA A 35 -26.74 12.32 11.24
N LEU A 36 -27.42 13.47 11.18
CA LEU A 36 -28.86 13.57 10.95
C LEU A 36 -29.26 13.16 9.53
N VAL A 37 -28.43 13.48 8.52
CA VAL A 37 -28.66 13.08 7.11
C VAL A 37 -28.57 11.56 6.91
N ILE A 38 -27.79 10.85 7.73
CA ILE A 38 -27.59 9.40 7.64
C ILE A 38 -28.72 8.60 8.34
N ALA A 39 -29.49 9.24 9.22
CA ALA A 39 -30.55 8.60 10.01
C ALA A 39 -31.95 8.66 9.36
N GLU A 40 -32.12 9.45 8.30
CA GLU A 40 -33.36 9.47 7.52
C GLU A 40 -33.22 8.58 6.28
N ASP A 41 -34.26 7.77 6.01
CA ASP A 41 -34.39 7.08 4.72
C ASP A 41 -34.17 8.12 3.59
N PRO A 42 -33.42 7.78 2.52
CA PRO A 42 -33.18 8.72 1.44
C PRO A 42 -34.53 9.24 0.92
N PRO A 43 -34.70 10.56 0.75
CA PRO A 43 -35.99 11.14 0.40
C PRO A 43 -36.49 10.47 -0.88
N GLN A 44 -37.66 9.84 -0.80
CA GLN A 44 -38.28 9.06 -1.89
C GLN A 44 -38.63 9.90 -3.14
N ASN A 45 -38.38 11.22 -3.11
CA ASN A 45 -38.64 12.15 -4.20
C ASN A 45 -37.41 13.05 -4.46
N VAL A 46 -36.32 12.48 -4.98
CA VAL A 46 -35.35 13.29 -5.74
C VAL A 46 -35.94 13.52 -7.12
N VAL A 47 -36.67 14.62 -7.27
CA VAL A 47 -37.07 15.12 -8.60
C VAL A 47 -35.79 15.60 -9.27
N LEU A 48 -35.23 14.79 -10.16
CA LEU A 48 -34.15 15.20 -11.04
C LEU A 48 -34.61 16.45 -11.82
N PRO A 49 -33.81 17.52 -11.88
CA PRO A 49 -34.19 18.70 -12.65
C PRO A 49 -34.43 18.27 -14.10
N GLN A 50 -35.65 18.47 -14.57
CA GLN A 50 -36.00 18.27 -15.97
C GLN A 50 -35.23 19.33 -16.78
N HIS A 51 -34.06 18.95 -17.27
CA HIS A 51 -33.38 19.74 -18.29
C HIS A 51 -34.13 19.58 -19.61
N GLU A 52 -34.93 20.59 -19.92
CA GLU A 52 -35.44 20.87 -21.25
C GLU A 52 -34.28 20.87 -22.26
N ASP A 53 -34.47 20.12 -23.35
CA ASP A 53 -33.71 20.13 -24.61
C ASP A 53 -32.17 20.03 -24.59
N ALA A 54 -31.60 19.15 -23.74
CA ALA A 54 -30.20 18.75 -23.93
C ALA A 54 -30.02 17.83 -25.17
N GLY A 55 -29.10 18.19 -26.07
CA GLY A 55 -28.77 17.46 -27.29
C GLY A 55 -28.16 16.06 -27.07
N PHE A 56 -28.14 15.23 -28.12
CA PHE A 56 -27.73 13.81 -28.13
C PHE A 56 -26.47 13.53 -27.30
N PHE A 57 -25.40 14.28 -27.53
CA PHE A 57 -24.13 14.07 -26.82
C PHE A 57 -24.22 14.47 -25.34
N THR A 58 -24.90 15.56 -25.00
CA THR A 58 -24.99 16.05 -23.61
C THR A 58 -25.73 15.07 -22.70
N LYS A 59 -26.81 14.45 -23.19
CA LYS A 59 -27.55 13.40 -22.45
C LYS A 59 -26.71 12.12 -22.29
N VAL A 60 -25.96 11.73 -23.34
CA VAL A 60 -25.03 10.59 -23.28
C VAL A 60 -23.87 10.85 -22.32
N PHE A 61 -23.32 12.07 -22.28
CA PHE A 61 -22.24 12.45 -21.36
C PHE A 61 -22.72 12.55 -19.90
N ALA A 62 -23.93 13.05 -19.65
CA ALA A 62 -24.51 13.08 -18.30
C ALA A 62 -24.80 11.66 -17.76
N ALA A 63 -25.36 10.79 -18.59
CA ALA A 63 -25.56 9.37 -18.26
C ALA A 63 -24.22 8.64 -18.06
N ALA A 64 -23.19 8.96 -18.85
CA ALA A 64 -21.84 8.42 -18.68
C ALA A 64 -21.17 8.89 -17.38
N ALA A 65 -21.46 10.11 -16.92
CA ALA A 65 -20.94 10.64 -15.66
C ALA A 65 -21.57 9.94 -14.43
N GLN A 66 -22.89 9.70 -14.42
CA GLN A 66 -23.53 8.84 -13.41
C GLN A 66 -23.05 7.38 -13.49
N GLY A 67 -22.87 6.86 -14.72
CA GLY A 67 -22.28 5.54 -14.96
C GLY A 67 -20.84 5.38 -14.46
N CYS A 68 -20.08 6.47 -14.32
CA CYS A 68 -18.70 6.45 -13.82
C CYS A 68 -18.63 6.01 -12.34
N THR A 69 -19.56 6.47 -11.50
CA THR A 69 -19.60 6.10 -10.08
C THR A 69 -19.93 4.61 -9.91
N ALA A 70 -20.95 4.13 -10.63
CA ALA A 70 -21.28 2.71 -10.67
C ALA A 70 -20.14 1.86 -11.28
N ALA A 71 -19.45 2.36 -12.31
CA ALA A 71 -18.30 1.69 -12.94
C ALA A 71 -17.12 1.53 -11.98
N LEU A 72 -16.85 2.54 -11.14
CA LEU A 72 -15.77 2.53 -10.15
C LEU A 72 -16.04 1.49 -9.05
N VAL A 73 -17.23 1.55 -8.43
CA VAL A 73 -17.64 0.60 -7.39
C VAL A 73 -17.64 -0.82 -7.95
N ALA A 74 -18.22 -1.02 -9.13
CA ALA A 74 -18.21 -2.30 -9.81
C ALA A 74 -16.79 -2.78 -10.15
N ALA A 75 -15.87 -1.88 -10.50
CA ALA A 75 -14.49 -2.24 -10.81
C ALA A 75 -13.69 -2.66 -9.58
N VAL A 76 -13.91 -2.03 -8.43
CA VAL A 76 -13.29 -2.43 -7.15
C VAL A 76 -13.76 -3.83 -6.78
N LEU A 77 -15.08 -4.06 -6.76
CA LEU A 77 -15.64 -5.36 -6.40
C LEU A 77 -15.24 -6.45 -7.40
N SER A 78 -15.28 -6.15 -8.70
CA SER A 78 -14.83 -7.08 -9.74
C SER A 78 -13.33 -7.40 -9.64
N ALA A 79 -12.48 -6.45 -9.27
CA ALA A 79 -11.05 -6.67 -9.13
C ALA A 79 -10.69 -7.63 -7.98
N MET A 80 -11.54 -7.72 -6.96
CA MET A 80 -11.38 -8.66 -5.85
C MET A 80 -11.93 -10.06 -6.18
N CYS A 81 -12.98 -10.11 -6.99
CA CYS A 81 -13.80 -11.30 -7.20
C CYS A 81 -13.49 -12.07 -8.50
N GLU A 82 -13.31 -11.36 -9.62
CA GLU A 82 -13.05 -11.96 -10.94
C GLU A 82 -11.77 -12.80 -11.02
N PRO A 83 -10.63 -12.44 -10.37
CA PRO A 83 -9.42 -13.25 -10.43
C PRO A 83 -9.60 -14.65 -9.83
N VAL A 84 -10.47 -14.77 -8.82
CA VAL A 84 -10.79 -16.03 -8.16
C VAL A 84 -11.67 -16.87 -9.08
N VAL A 85 -12.74 -16.29 -9.62
CA VAL A 85 -13.69 -16.96 -10.52
C VAL A 85 -13.00 -17.48 -11.78
N ASN A 86 -12.11 -16.68 -12.39
CA ASN A 86 -11.37 -17.09 -13.59
C ASN A 86 -10.43 -18.28 -13.33
N ARG A 87 -9.77 -18.35 -12.17
CA ARG A 87 -8.91 -19.49 -11.81
C ARG A 87 -9.70 -20.77 -11.57
N LEU A 88 -10.88 -20.66 -10.94
CA LEU A 88 -11.78 -21.79 -10.73
C LEU A 88 -12.36 -22.34 -12.04
N LEU A 89 -12.77 -21.46 -12.96
CA LEU A 89 -13.39 -21.83 -14.24
C LEU A 89 -12.39 -22.36 -15.27
N VAL A 90 -11.24 -21.68 -15.40
CA VAL A 90 -10.32 -21.88 -16.53
C VAL A 90 -9.14 -22.76 -16.14
N LYS A 91 -8.57 -22.55 -14.94
CA LYS A 91 -7.45 -23.36 -14.43
C LYS A 91 -7.91 -24.56 -13.59
N ARG A 92 -9.20 -24.66 -13.27
CA ARG A 92 -9.81 -25.73 -12.45
C ARG A 92 -9.18 -25.92 -11.06
N MET A 93 -8.59 -24.85 -10.51
CA MET A 93 -7.99 -24.84 -9.17
C MET A 93 -9.03 -24.98 -8.05
N THR A 94 -8.59 -25.31 -6.85
CA THR A 94 -9.42 -25.20 -5.63
C THR A 94 -9.47 -23.75 -5.12
N VAL A 95 -10.46 -23.45 -4.26
CA VAL A 95 -10.62 -22.09 -3.69
C VAL A 95 -9.41 -21.70 -2.84
N SER A 96 -8.86 -22.63 -2.06
CA SER A 96 -7.69 -22.39 -1.22
C SER A 96 -6.44 -22.06 -2.05
N GLU A 97 -6.25 -22.73 -3.19
CA GLU A 97 -5.12 -22.47 -4.09
C GLU A 97 -5.30 -21.14 -4.84
N ALA A 98 -6.52 -20.85 -5.32
CA ALA A 98 -6.82 -19.59 -5.99
C ALA A 98 -6.64 -18.39 -5.05
N TYR A 99 -6.98 -18.54 -3.77
CA TYR A 99 -6.78 -17.53 -2.74
C TYR A 99 -5.29 -17.32 -2.41
N ALA A 100 -4.51 -18.39 -2.32
CA ALA A 100 -3.08 -18.31 -2.03
C ALA A 100 -2.29 -17.56 -3.13
N GLU A 101 -2.79 -17.54 -4.36
CA GLU A 101 -2.22 -16.76 -5.47
C GLU A 101 -2.65 -15.28 -5.51
N MET A 102 -3.55 -14.83 -4.62
CA MET A 102 -4.00 -13.44 -4.62
C MET A 102 -2.97 -12.50 -3.99
N THR A 103 -2.55 -11.50 -4.76
CA THR A 103 -1.64 -10.44 -4.30
C THR A 103 -2.25 -9.06 -4.54
N LEU A 104 -1.81 -8.07 -3.76
CA LEU A 104 -2.26 -6.67 -3.92
C LEU A 104 -1.96 -6.13 -5.32
N SER A 105 -0.80 -6.50 -5.88
CA SER A 105 -0.40 -6.14 -7.25
C SER A 105 -1.36 -6.73 -8.29
N LEU A 106 -1.81 -7.97 -8.11
CA LEU A 106 -2.78 -8.61 -8.99
C LEU A 106 -4.13 -7.88 -8.94
N VAL A 107 -4.65 -7.60 -7.73
CA VAL A 107 -5.91 -6.87 -7.56
C VAL A 107 -5.84 -5.48 -8.20
N ALA A 108 -4.75 -4.73 -7.97
CA ALA A 108 -4.54 -3.43 -8.58
C ALA A 108 -4.51 -3.51 -10.13
N THR A 109 -3.82 -4.50 -10.69
CA THR A 109 -3.78 -4.72 -12.15
C THR A 109 -5.17 -5.01 -12.72
N TYR A 110 -5.99 -5.79 -12.00
CA TYR A 110 -7.38 -6.06 -12.39
C TYR A 110 -8.27 -4.82 -12.27
N PHE A 111 -8.06 -3.98 -11.26
CA PHE A 111 -8.78 -2.71 -11.11
C PHE A 111 -8.49 -1.78 -12.30
N PHE A 112 -7.21 -1.55 -12.62
CA PHE A 112 -6.79 -0.68 -13.72
C PHE A 112 -7.18 -1.18 -15.12
N THR A 113 -7.59 -2.44 -15.26
CA THR A 113 -8.11 -2.99 -16.52
C THR A 113 -9.63 -3.06 -16.54
N THR A 114 -10.27 -3.30 -15.39
CA THR A 114 -11.72 -3.39 -15.27
C THR A 114 -12.38 -2.02 -15.26
N PHE A 115 -11.79 -1.02 -14.61
CA PHE A 115 -12.34 0.32 -14.53
C PHE A 115 -12.55 0.96 -15.93
N PRO A 116 -11.52 1.02 -16.82
CA PRO A 116 -11.72 1.54 -18.18
C PRO A 116 -12.73 0.73 -19.00
N THR A 117 -12.73 -0.60 -18.82
CA THR A 117 -13.67 -1.49 -19.52
C THR A 117 -15.12 -1.23 -19.09
N ASN A 118 -15.36 -1.01 -17.80
CA ASN A 118 -16.69 -0.68 -17.29
C ASN A 118 -17.12 0.72 -17.70
N MET A 119 -16.20 1.70 -17.73
CA MET A 119 -16.49 3.04 -18.24
C MET A 119 -16.90 3.03 -19.73
N LEU A 120 -16.38 2.10 -20.53
CA LEU A 120 -16.75 1.96 -21.95
C LEU A 120 -18.13 1.32 -22.16
N LYS A 121 -18.57 0.43 -21.25
CA LYS A 121 -19.85 -0.27 -21.36
C LYS A 121 -21.05 0.69 -21.35
N PHE A 122 -20.99 1.73 -20.52
CA PHE A 122 -22.12 2.65 -20.33
C PHE A 122 -22.45 3.46 -21.60
N PRO A 123 -21.50 4.16 -22.26
CA PRO A 123 -21.76 4.83 -23.53
C PRO A 123 -22.24 3.88 -24.64
N VAL A 124 -21.64 2.69 -24.73
CA VAL A 124 -22.04 1.70 -25.76
C VAL A 124 -23.47 1.22 -25.54
N PHE A 125 -23.85 0.94 -24.29
CA PHE A 125 -25.21 0.53 -23.94
C PHE A 125 -26.24 1.63 -24.25
N GLU A 126 -25.94 2.89 -23.93
CA GLU A 126 -26.82 4.03 -24.19
C GLU A 126 -27.02 4.28 -25.68
N VAL A 127 -25.94 4.20 -26.47
CA VAL A 127 -25.99 4.32 -27.94
C VAL A 127 -26.87 3.22 -28.55
N ILE A 128 -26.74 1.98 -28.09
CA ILE A 128 -27.55 0.86 -28.57
C ILE A 128 -29.02 1.05 -28.21
N ASN A 129 -29.34 1.38 -26.95
CA ASN A 129 -30.72 1.59 -26.53
C ASN A 129 -31.39 2.73 -27.31
N ARG A 130 -30.67 3.84 -27.53
CA ARG A 130 -31.15 4.95 -28.37
C ARG A 130 -31.35 4.51 -29.82
N ALA A 131 -30.45 3.72 -30.39
CA ALA A 131 -30.63 3.18 -31.74
C ALA A 131 -31.90 2.31 -31.85
N MET A 132 -32.21 1.53 -30.81
CA MET A 132 -33.42 0.71 -30.78
C MET A 132 -34.71 1.53 -30.67
N THR A 133 -34.69 2.75 -30.13
CA THR A 133 -35.88 3.62 -30.11
C THR A 133 -36.34 4.08 -31.49
N PHE A 134 -35.50 3.94 -32.51
CA PHE A 134 -35.86 4.21 -33.91
C PHE A 134 -36.41 2.98 -34.65
N THR A 135 -36.71 1.90 -33.94
CA THR A 135 -37.18 0.64 -34.51
C THR A 135 -38.51 0.21 -33.88
N ASP A 136 -39.45 -0.29 -34.69
CA ASP A 136 -40.77 -0.76 -34.24
C ASP A 136 -40.75 -2.23 -33.74
N PHE A 137 -39.61 -2.70 -33.24
CA PHE A 137 -39.50 -4.07 -32.76
C PHE A 137 -40.27 -4.28 -31.45
N SER A 138 -40.84 -5.48 -31.28
CA SER A 138 -41.42 -5.85 -29.99
C SER A 138 -40.35 -5.82 -28.88
N PRO A 139 -40.71 -5.54 -27.62
CA PRO A 139 -39.74 -5.40 -26.52
C PRO A 139 -38.78 -6.60 -26.39
N GLY A 140 -39.29 -7.82 -26.62
CA GLY A 140 -38.47 -9.04 -26.58
C GLY A 140 -37.46 -9.14 -27.73
N VAL A 141 -37.85 -8.76 -28.96
CA VAL A 141 -36.96 -8.76 -30.14
C VAL A 141 -35.94 -7.62 -30.03
N SER A 142 -36.37 -6.46 -29.56
CA SER A 142 -35.51 -5.30 -29.33
C SER A 142 -34.42 -5.61 -28.29
N GLY A 143 -34.79 -6.26 -27.18
CA GLY A 143 -33.84 -6.70 -26.16
C GLY A 143 -32.81 -7.73 -26.68
N LEU A 144 -33.24 -8.65 -27.55
CA LEU A 144 -32.36 -9.66 -28.14
C LEU A 144 -31.34 -9.02 -29.10
N ILE A 145 -31.78 -8.08 -29.94
CA ILE A 145 -30.93 -7.34 -30.87
C ILE A 145 -29.94 -6.44 -30.11
N SER A 146 -30.41 -5.71 -29.08
CA SER A 146 -29.54 -4.91 -28.21
C SER A 146 -28.48 -5.75 -27.51
N GLY A 147 -28.87 -6.90 -26.95
CA GLY A 147 -27.95 -7.83 -26.30
C GLY A 147 -26.90 -8.35 -27.27
N TRP A 148 -27.32 -8.77 -28.47
CA TRP A 148 -26.42 -9.23 -29.52
C TRP A 148 -25.42 -8.14 -29.95
N LEU A 149 -25.89 -6.93 -30.24
CA LEU A 149 -25.03 -5.79 -30.64
C LEU A 149 -24.05 -5.43 -29.53
N PHE A 150 -24.52 -5.34 -28.29
CA PHE A 150 -23.70 -4.99 -27.13
C PHE A 150 -22.57 -6.00 -26.91
N CYS A 151 -22.91 -7.30 -26.92
CA CYS A 151 -21.94 -8.38 -26.77
C CYS A 151 -20.92 -8.37 -27.91
N THR A 152 -21.36 -8.13 -29.13
CA THR A 152 -20.49 -8.11 -30.31
C THR A 152 -19.47 -6.99 -30.23
N ILE A 153 -19.89 -5.79 -29.83
CA ILE A 153 -19.04 -4.61 -29.68
C ILE A 153 -18.08 -4.76 -28.48
N MET A 154 -18.56 -5.31 -27.36
CA MET A 154 -17.77 -5.40 -26.12
C MET A 154 -16.88 -6.64 -26.01
N LEU A 155 -17.05 -7.66 -26.86
CA LEU A 155 -16.30 -8.91 -26.76
C LEU A 155 -14.78 -8.73 -26.90
N PRO A 156 -14.24 -7.94 -27.86
CA PRO A 156 -12.80 -7.74 -27.99
C PRO A 156 -12.16 -7.15 -26.74
N VAL A 157 -12.83 -6.16 -26.13
CA VAL A 157 -12.39 -5.49 -24.90
C VAL A 157 -12.44 -6.48 -23.72
N THR A 158 -13.50 -7.28 -23.64
CA THR A 158 -13.68 -8.29 -22.59
C THR A 158 -12.63 -9.41 -22.67
N ASN A 159 -12.32 -9.88 -23.88
CA ASN A 159 -11.31 -10.92 -24.11
C ASN A 159 -9.88 -10.39 -23.98
N TYR A 160 -9.62 -9.13 -24.35
CA TYR A 160 -8.37 -8.43 -24.06
C TYR A 160 -8.11 -8.40 -22.54
N ARG A 161 -9.10 -7.95 -21.76
CA ARG A 161 -9.03 -7.93 -20.29
C ARG A 161 -8.76 -9.32 -19.74
N PHE A 162 -9.54 -10.32 -20.16
CA PHE A 162 -9.40 -11.70 -19.70
C PHE A 162 -8.00 -12.28 -19.97
N ARG A 163 -7.45 -12.10 -21.18
CA ARG A 163 -6.11 -12.58 -21.55
C ARG A 163 -5.00 -11.88 -20.75
N LYS A 164 -5.08 -10.56 -20.62
CA LYS A 164 -4.14 -9.77 -19.79
C LYS A 164 -4.15 -10.25 -18.34
N SER A 165 -5.33 -10.57 -17.83
CA SER A 165 -5.54 -11.07 -16.47
C SER A 165 -4.92 -12.46 -16.21
N MET A 166 -4.80 -13.26 -17.27
CA MET A 166 -4.21 -14.60 -17.23
C MET A 166 -2.72 -14.61 -17.61
N GLY A 167 -2.14 -13.46 -17.94
CA GLY A 167 -0.77 -13.36 -18.44
C GLY A 167 -0.56 -14.02 -19.81
N TRP A 168 -1.62 -14.08 -20.63
CA TRP A 168 -1.60 -14.74 -21.94
C TRP A 168 -1.31 -13.75 -23.07
N GLU A 169 -0.80 -14.28 -24.19
CA GLU A 169 -0.53 -13.49 -25.40
C GLU A 169 -1.81 -12.85 -25.96
N ILE A 170 -1.67 -11.62 -26.47
CA ILE A 170 -2.78 -10.82 -27.01
C ILE A 170 -2.59 -10.70 -28.53
N LYS A 171 -3.46 -11.38 -29.29
CA LYS A 171 -3.49 -11.35 -30.77
C LYS A 171 -4.88 -10.92 -31.25
N ALA A 172 -4.95 -10.14 -32.32
CA ALA A 172 -6.21 -9.66 -32.89
C ALA A 172 -7.18 -10.80 -33.26
N SER A 173 -6.65 -11.90 -33.83
CA SER A 173 -7.43 -13.10 -34.19
C SER A 173 -8.08 -13.81 -33.00
N LEU A 174 -7.60 -13.55 -31.78
CA LEU A 174 -8.06 -14.21 -30.56
C LEU A 174 -9.03 -13.33 -29.74
N LEU A 175 -9.28 -12.09 -30.16
CA LEU A 175 -10.18 -11.17 -29.45
C LEU A 175 -11.65 -11.53 -29.63
N TYR A 176 -12.02 -12.21 -30.72
CA TYR A 176 -13.38 -12.76 -30.94
C TYR A 176 -13.48 -14.26 -30.61
N GLN A 177 -12.47 -14.84 -29.94
CA GLN A 177 -12.55 -16.24 -29.51
C GLN A 177 -13.76 -16.44 -28.60
N ALA A 178 -14.44 -17.59 -28.76
CA ALA A 178 -15.64 -17.94 -27.99
C ALA A 178 -16.83 -16.98 -28.19
N TYR A 179 -16.97 -16.38 -29.38
CA TYR A 179 -18.07 -15.47 -29.71
C TYR A 179 -19.46 -16.09 -29.47
N ILE A 180 -19.75 -17.21 -30.15
CA ILE A 180 -21.05 -17.90 -30.08
C ILE A 180 -21.45 -18.23 -28.63
N PRO A 181 -20.62 -18.91 -27.81
CA PRO A 181 -21.01 -19.20 -26.43
C PRO A 181 -21.12 -17.95 -25.54
N THR A 182 -20.40 -16.87 -25.85
CA THR A 182 -20.49 -15.62 -25.08
C THR A 182 -21.80 -14.88 -25.38
N VAL A 183 -22.17 -14.77 -26.65
CA VAL A 183 -23.44 -14.18 -27.08
C VAL A 183 -24.63 -14.98 -26.52
N ALA A 184 -24.59 -16.32 -26.63
CA ALA A 184 -25.64 -17.18 -26.10
C ALA A 184 -25.80 -17.03 -24.57
N ARG A 185 -24.68 -16.94 -23.82
CA ARG A 185 -24.71 -16.70 -22.37
C ARG A 185 -25.41 -15.39 -22.04
N ASP A 186 -25.06 -14.30 -22.73
CA ASP A 186 -25.54 -12.98 -22.40
C ASP A 186 -27.02 -12.79 -22.77
N ILE A 187 -27.49 -13.41 -23.85
CA ILE A 187 -28.92 -13.51 -24.20
C ILE A 187 -29.68 -14.29 -23.13
N MET A 188 -29.19 -15.49 -22.74
CA MET A 188 -29.84 -16.30 -21.71
C MET A 188 -29.83 -15.59 -20.34
N TYR A 189 -28.76 -14.89 -20.01
CA TYR A 189 -28.66 -14.10 -18.78
C TYR A 189 -29.67 -12.94 -18.77
N GLY A 190 -29.80 -12.20 -19.87
CA GLY A 190 -30.76 -11.10 -20.00
C GLY A 190 -32.21 -11.59 -19.87
N TRP A 191 -32.55 -12.67 -20.55
CA TRP A 191 -33.88 -13.30 -20.47
C TRP A 191 -34.17 -13.83 -19.06
N ALA A 192 -33.23 -14.55 -18.45
CA ALA A 192 -33.36 -15.06 -17.09
C ALA A 192 -33.52 -13.94 -16.06
N ARG A 193 -32.82 -12.81 -16.26
CA ARG A 193 -32.91 -11.65 -15.37
C ARG A 193 -34.26 -10.95 -15.44
N GLY A 194 -34.87 -10.85 -16.62
CA GLY A 194 -36.23 -10.33 -16.76
C GLY A 194 -37.23 -11.21 -16.01
N MET A 195 -37.29 -12.49 -16.36
CA MET A 195 -38.24 -13.42 -15.74
C MET A 195 -38.05 -13.61 -14.23
N SER A 196 -36.80 -13.83 -13.78
CA SER A 196 -36.54 -14.02 -12.34
C SER A 196 -36.69 -12.73 -11.55
N GLY A 197 -36.42 -11.58 -12.17
CA GLY A 197 -36.63 -10.27 -11.57
C GLY A 197 -38.10 -10.00 -11.30
N ASP A 198 -38.94 -10.13 -12.33
CA ASP A 198 -40.40 -9.92 -12.21
C ASP A 198 -40.99 -10.89 -11.17
N TRP A 199 -40.63 -12.18 -11.26
CA TRP A 199 -41.10 -13.19 -10.31
C TRP A 199 -40.66 -12.91 -8.85
N LEU A 200 -39.39 -12.57 -8.61
CA LEU A 200 -38.89 -12.27 -7.26
C LEU A 200 -39.48 -10.98 -6.71
N GLN A 201 -39.71 -9.99 -7.57
CA GLN A 201 -40.28 -8.71 -7.19
C GLN A 201 -41.76 -8.84 -6.81
N ASP A 202 -42.53 -9.62 -7.56
CA ASP A 202 -43.93 -9.93 -7.26
C ASP A 202 -44.08 -10.81 -6.01
N THR A 203 -43.15 -11.74 -5.79
CA THR A 203 -43.21 -12.68 -4.66
C THR A 203 -42.78 -12.04 -3.34
N ILE A 204 -41.72 -11.21 -3.35
CA ILE A 204 -41.11 -10.66 -2.13
C ILE A 204 -41.67 -9.26 -1.81
N ALA A 205 -42.16 -8.52 -2.80
CA ALA A 205 -42.69 -7.16 -2.66
C ALA A 205 -41.79 -6.24 -1.79
N PRO A 206 -40.52 -6.01 -2.16
CA PRO A 206 -39.55 -5.33 -1.31
C PRO A 206 -39.88 -3.85 -1.07
N VAL A 207 -40.09 -3.48 0.19
CA VAL A 207 -40.49 -2.12 0.60
C VAL A 207 -39.29 -1.21 0.86
N THR A 208 -38.30 -1.68 1.61
CA THR A 208 -37.11 -0.88 1.98
C THR A 208 -36.01 -0.96 0.93
N PHE A 209 -35.10 0.02 0.90
CA PHE A 209 -33.95 0.04 -0.01
C PHE A 209 -33.06 -1.21 0.14
N THR A 210 -32.82 -1.65 1.37
CA THR A 210 -32.06 -2.87 1.67
C THR A 210 -32.74 -4.12 1.12
N HIS A 211 -34.07 -4.23 1.25
CA HIS A 211 -34.82 -5.34 0.66
C HIS A 211 -34.77 -5.31 -0.87
N LYS A 212 -34.83 -4.14 -1.50
CA LYS A 212 -34.67 -3.98 -2.95
C LYS A 212 -33.28 -4.43 -3.42
N ALA A 213 -32.23 -4.09 -2.66
CA ALA A 213 -30.88 -4.56 -2.95
C ALA A 213 -30.72 -6.08 -2.79
N MET A 214 -31.36 -6.69 -1.78
CA MET A 214 -31.36 -8.14 -1.60
C MET A 214 -32.09 -8.87 -2.74
N VAL A 215 -33.27 -8.39 -3.13
CA VAL A 215 -34.03 -8.94 -4.27
C VAL A 215 -33.25 -8.79 -5.57
N PHE A 216 -32.55 -7.66 -5.76
CA PHE A 216 -31.63 -7.47 -6.86
C PHE A 216 -30.48 -8.50 -6.85
N GLY A 217 -29.81 -8.69 -5.71
CA GLY A 217 -28.77 -9.70 -5.56
C GLY A 217 -29.23 -11.13 -5.86
N LEU A 218 -30.42 -11.49 -5.38
CA LEU A 218 -31.05 -12.79 -5.64
C LEU A 218 -31.41 -12.97 -7.12
N THR A 219 -31.93 -11.92 -7.76
CA THR A 219 -32.24 -11.92 -9.20
C THR A 219 -30.99 -12.20 -10.02
N ILE A 220 -29.88 -11.52 -9.71
CA ILE A 220 -28.58 -11.75 -10.37
C ILE A 220 -28.09 -13.17 -10.11
N TRP A 221 -28.19 -13.67 -8.87
CA TRP A 221 -27.77 -15.02 -8.52
C TRP A 221 -28.51 -16.10 -9.32
N VAL A 222 -29.84 -16.03 -9.40
CA VAL A 222 -30.67 -16.94 -10.20
C VAL A 222 -30.34 -16.83 -11.69
N SER A 223 -30.17 -15.61 -12.19
CA SER A 223 -29.83 -15.36 -13.60
C SER A 223 -28.47 -15.92 -14.00
N CYS A 224 -27.47 -15.82 -13.12
CA CYS A 224 -26.16 -16.43 -13.31
C CYS A 224 -26.22 -17.96 -13.32
N ILE A 225 -27.11 -18.58 -12.54
CA ILE A 225 -27.31 -20.03 -12.55
C ILE A 225 -27.95 -20.47 -13.87
N ILE A 226 -28.99 -19.80 -14.33
CA ILE A 226 -29.70 -20.15 -15.58
C ILE A 226 -28.78 -20.01 -16.80
N SER A 227 -27.93 -18.98 -16.83
CA SER A 227 -26.97 -18.71 -17.93
C SER A 227 -25.68 -19.54 -17.87
N SER A 228 -25.45 -20.28 -16.78
CA SER A 228 -24.18 -20.98 -16.55
C SER A 228 -23.80 -22.09 -17.54
N PRO A 229 -24.72 -22.82 -18.22
CA PRO A 229 -24.33 -23.79 -19.25
C PRO A 229 -23.52 -23.17 -20.40
N CYS A 230 -23.92 -21.98 -20.86
CA CYS A 230 -23.18 -21.24 -21.88
C CYS A 230 -21.84 -20.69 -21.34
N ASN A 231 -21.74 -20.44 -20.03
CA ASN A 231 -20.49 -20.02 -19.40
C ASN A 231 -19.45 -21.15 -19.35
N GLU A 232 -19.88 -22.39 -19.09
CA GLU A 232 -18.99 -23.56 -19.21
C GLU A 232 -18.59 -23.84 -20.67
N TRP A 233 -19.51 -23.67 -21.63
CA TRP A 233 -19.18 -23.78 -23.05
C TRP A 233 -18.15 -22.73 -23.48
N ARG A 234 -18.27 -21.50 -22.98
CA ARG A 234 -17.26 -20.46 -23.15
C ARG A 234 -15.92 -20.85 -22.52
N GLY A 235 -15.92 -21.40 -21.31
CA GLY A 235 -14.70 -21.89 -20.67
C GLY A 235 -14.00 -23.01 -21.47
N TYR A 236 -14.78 -23.95 -22.02
CA TYR A 236 -14.26 -25.05 -22.84
C TYR A 236 -13.55 -24.56 -24.11
N THR A 237 -14.10 -23.52 -24.75
CA THR A 237 -13.59 -22.93 -26.00
C THR A 237 -12.38 -22.01 -25.79
N LEU A 238 -12.16 -21.52 -24.56
CA LEU A 238 -11.02 -20.67 -24.19
C LEU A 238 -9.78 -21.45 -23.71
N GLN A 239 -9.83 -22.78 -23.66
CA GLN A 239 -8.68 -23.60 -23.26
C GLN A 239 -7.49 -23.40 -24.20
N LEU A 240 -6.28 -23.41 -23.62
CA LEU A 240 -5.04 -23.39 -24.40
C LEU A 240 -4.90 -24.71 -25.19
N PRO A 241 -4.42 -24.68 -26.44
CA PRO A 241 -4.24 -25.89 -27.25
C PRO A 241 -3.41 -26.97 -26.55
N GLU A 242 -2.37 -26.57 -25.82
CA GLU A 242 -1.43 -27.46 -25.11
C GLU A 242 -2.02 -28.13 -23.85
N ARG A 243 -3.13 -27.61 -23.31
CA ARG A 243 -3.76 -28.10 -22.06
C ARG A 243 -5.25 -28.39 -22.22
N LYS A 244 -5.70 -28.68 -23.44
CA LYS A 244 -7.12 -28.87 -23.75
C LYS A 244 -7.61 -30.20 -23.19
N LEU A 245 -8.49 -30.14 -22.19
CA LEU A 245 -9.16 -31.32 -21.65
C LEU A 245 -10.24 -31.82 -22.63
N PRO A 246 -10.42 -33.15 -22.75
CA PRO A 246 -11.50 -33.71 -23.55
C PRO A 246 -12.88 -33.40 -22.93
N PHE A 247 -13.90 -33.35 -23.78
CA PHE A 247 -15.26 -32.88 -23.43
C PHE A 247 -15.85 -33.57 -22.19
N ASN A 248 -15.74 -34.90 -22.10
CA ASN A 248 -16.24 -35.72 -20.99
C ASN A 248 -15.54 -35.45 -19.63
N ILE A 249 -14.29 -34.98 -19.65
CA ILE A 249 -13.55 -34.61 -18.44
C ILE A 249 -13.84 -33.16 -18.05
N TYR A 250 -14.05 -32.29 -19.04
CA TYR A 250 -14.35 -30.89 -18.80
C TYR A 250 -15.74 -30.70 -18.18
N PHE A 251 -16.77 -31.34 -18.76
CA PHE A 251 -18.16 -31.23 -18.32
C PHE A 251 -18.51 -32.27 -17.25
N ARG A 252 -17.87 -32.19 -16.08
CA ARG A 252 -18.26 -32.99 -14.91
C ARG A 252 -19.30 -32.25 -14.06
N PRO A 253 -20.42 -32.89 -13.64
CA PRO A 253 -21.46 -32.25 -12.83
C PRO A 253 -20.92 -31.60 -11.54
N ILE A 254 -19.95 -32.24 -10.87
CA ILE A 254 -19.32 -31.71 -9.66
C ILE A 254 -18.51 -30.44 -9.93
N ASN A 255 -17.82 -30.37 -11.08
CA ASN A 255 -17.03 -29.20 -11.46
C ASN A 255 -17.93 -28.04 -11.85
N TYR A 256 -19.03 -28.34 -12.55
CA TYR A 256 -20.07 -27.40 -12.92
C TYR A 256 -20.79 -26.80 -11.70
N ALA A 257 -21.18 -27.63 -10.73
CA ALA A 257 -21.81 -27.15 -9.50
C ALA A 257 -20.88 -26.22 -8.71
N ARG A 258 -19.58 -26.56 -8.65
CA ARG A 258 -18.56 -25.76 -7.97
C ARG A 258 -18.31 -24.43 -8.67
N SER A 259 -18.15 -24.41 -9.99
CA SER A 259 -17.87 -23.19 -10.74
C SER A 259 -19.07 -22.26 -10.82
N THR A 260 -20.25 -22.81 -11.11
CA THR A 260 -21.50 -22.08 -11.22
C THR A 260 -21.94 -21.52 -9.87
N GLY A 261 -21.95 -22.35 -8.82
CA GLY A 261 -22.41 -21.93 -7.49
C GLY A 261 -21.51 -20.85 -6.89
N ILE A 262 -20.19 -21.01 -6.97
CA ILE A 262 -19.26 -20.00 -6.44
C ILE A 262 -19.30 -18.72 -7.30
N GLY A 263 -19.32 -18.86 -8.63
CA GLY A 263 -19.37 -17.72 -9.55
C GLY A 263 -20.65 -16.89 -9.42
N SER A 264 -21.82 -17.54 -9.33
CA SER A 264 -23.10 -16.86 -9.17
C SER A 264 -23.23 -16.20 -7.80
N CYS A 265 -22.80 -16.86 -6.71
CA CYS A 265 -22.80 -16.28 -5.36
C CYS A 265 -21.90 -15.04 -5.29
N ILE A 266 -20.69 -15.11 -5.83
CA ILE A 266 -19.76 -13.98 -5.87
C ILE A 266 -20.39 -12.80 -6.64
N MET A 267 -20.98 -13.06 -7.81
CA MET A 267 -21.57 -12.00 -8.63
C MET A 267 -22.83 -11.39 -7.99
N GLY A 268 -23.72 -12.21 -7.42
CA GLY A 268 -24.93 -11.76 -6.74
C GLY A 268 -24.62 -10.91 -5.51
N ILE A 269 -23.68 -11.35 -4.67
CA ILE A 269 -23.25 -10.60 -3.48
C ILE A 269 -22.54 -9.31 -3.89
N ALA A 270 -21.64 -9.35 -4.88
CA ALA A 270 -20.92 -8.17 -5.34
C ALA A 270 -21.87 -7.10 -5.90
N LEU A 271 -22.82 -7.46 -6.76
CA LEU A 271 -23.77 -6.49 -7.32
C LEU A 271 -24.78 -5.98 -6.28
N MET A 272 -25.17 -6.81 -5.30
CA MET A 272 -25.98 -6.39 -4.15
C MET A 272 -25.25 -5.34 -3.28
N PHE A 273 -24.02 -5.61 -2.87
CA PHE A 273 -23.22 -4.65 -2.11
C PHE A 273 -22.90 -3.41 -2.94
N GLY A 274 -22.69 -3.56 -4.25
CA GLY A 274 -22.57 -2.45 -5.18
C GLY A 274 -23.78 -1.53 -5.08
N MET A 275 -25.00 -2.07 -5.22
CA MET A 275 -26.25 -1.31 -5.11
C MET A 275 -26.40 -0.62 -3.74
N LEU A 276 -25.99 -1.27 -2.64
CA LEU A 276 -26.05 -0.67 -1.30
C LEU A 276 -25.08 0.50 -1.13
N VAL A 277 -23.89 0.43 -1.72
CA VAL A 277 -22.82 1.43 -1.56
C VAL A 277 -22.94 2.58 -2.55
N THR A 278 -23.52 2.35 -3.73
CA THR A 278 -23.67 3.35 -4.80
C THR A 278 -24.23 4.70 -4.33
N PRO A 279 -25.36 4.80 -3.59
CA PRO A 279 -25.91 6.11 -3.22
C PRO A 279 -24.96 6.93 -2.34
N TYR A 280 -24.33 6.28 -1.35
CA TYR A 280 -23.35 6.94 -0.47
C TYR A 280 -22.09 7.37 -1.23
N ALA A 281 -21.61 6.52 -2.16
CA ALA A 281 -20.47 6.87 -2.99
C ALA A 281 -20.79 8.08 -3.90
N GLU A 282 -21.97 8.11 -4.51
CA GLU A 282 -22.41 9.23 -5.36
C GLU A 282 -22.46 10.56 -4.59
N GLU A 283 -22.94 10.54 -3.36
CA GLU A 283 -22.97 11.72 -2.49
C GLU A 283 -21.55 12.21 -2.14
N VAL A 284 -20.66 11.31 -1.73
CA VAL A 284 -19.25 11.63 -1.44
C VAL A 284 -18.54 12.18 -2.67
N PHE A 285 -18.74 11.58 -3.85
CA PHE A 285 -18.14 12.06 -5.10
C PHE A 285 -18.69 13.42 -5.54
N THR A 286 -19.98 13.67 -5.33
CA THR A 286 -20.62 14.96 -5.60
C THR A 286 -20.03 16.03 -4.68
N HIS A 287 -19.91 15.75 -3.40
CA HIS A 287 -19.27 16.63 -2.43
C HIS A 287 -17.79 16.90 -2.75
N MET A 288 -17.04 15.88 -3.18
CA MET A 288 -15.65 16.02 -3.64
C MET A 288 -15.52 16.87 -4.91
N LYS A 289 -16.50 16.79 -5.83
CA LYS A 289 -16.52 17.60 -7.05
C LYS A 289 -16.75 19.08 -6.75
N GLU A 290 -17.59 19.38 -5.78
CA GLU A 290 -17.83 20.75 -5.30
C GLU A 290 -16.64 21.29 -4.50
N HIS A 291 -15.88 20.42 -3.83
CA HIS A 291 -14.72 20.79 -3.00
C HIS A 291 -13.41 20.22 -3.57
N ALA A 292 -13.02 20.70 -4.76
CA ALA A 292 -11.84 20.21 -5.49
C ALA A 292 -10.53 20.21 -4.65
N ALA A 293 -10.37 21.14 -3.70
CA ALA A 293 -9.22 21.18 -2.80
C ALA A 293 -9.17 19.99 -1.82
N ILE A 294 -10.31 19.53 -1.32
CA ILE A 294 -10.41 18.37 -0.42
C ILE A 294 -10.09 17.10 -1.21
N ALA A 295 -10.61 16.97 -2.42
CA ALA A 295 -10.32 15.83 -3.29
C ALA A 295 -8.83 15.73 -3.64
N LEU A 296 -8.20 16.85 -3.98
CA LEU A 296 -6.76 16.90 -4.27
C LEU A 296 -5.92 16.55 -3.03
N SER A 297 -6.36 17.00 -1.84
CA SER A 297 -5.68 16.71 -0.58
C SER A 297 -5.76 15.22 -0.20
N ILE A 298 -6.93 14.59 -0.36
CA ILE A 298 -7.11 13.15 -0.10
C ILE A 298 -6.25 12.32 -1.06
N VAL A 299 -6.23 12.68 -2.35
CA VAL A 299 -5.37 12.02 -3.34
C VAL A 299 -3.90 12.22 -3.00
N ALA A 300 -3.48 13.43 -2.62
CA ALA A 300 -2.11 13.70 -2.21
C ALA A 300 -1.70 12.88 -0.98
N VAL A 301 -2.58 12.78 0.04
CA VAL A 301 -2.34 11.95 1.23
C VAL A 301 -2.23 10.47 0.88
N LEU A 302 -3.12 9.94 0.03
CA LEU A 302 -3.07 8.56 -0.44
C LEU A 302 -1.79 8.26 -1.23
N VAL A 303 -1.38 9.17 -2.11
CA VAL A 303 -0.14 9.04 -2.89
C VAL A 303 1.07 9.09 -1.95
N MET A 304 1.11 10.03 -1.00
CA MET A 304 2.19 10.15 -0.01
C MET A 304 2.25 8.98 0.98
N ALA A 305 1.14 8.27 1.20
CA ALA A 305 1.11 7.07 2.02
C ALA A 305 1.73 5.85 1.31
N ILE A 306 1.71 5.83 -0.03
CA ILE A 306 2.21 4.70 -0.84
C ILE A 306 3.62 4.98 -1.39
N VAL A 307 3.94 6.25 -1.67
CA VAL A 307 5.20 6.67 -2.28
C VAL A 307 6.20 7.09 -1.21
N ILE A 308 7.42 6.54 -1.28
CA ILE A 308 8.54 6.99 -0.44
C ILE A 308 9.16 8.22 -1.11
N SER A 309 9.03 9.38 -0.47
CA SER A 309 9.76 10.58 -0.88
C SER A 309 11.20 10.49 -0.40
N PHE A 310 12.17 10.56 -1.32
CA PHE A 310 13.59 10.47 -1.03
C PHE A 310 14.30 11.74 -1.55
N ASP A 311 14.32 12.79 -0.73
CA ASP A 311 15.00 14.04 -1.07
C ASP A 311 16.48 13.97 -0.73
N MET A 312 17.33 14.00 -1.77
CA MET A 312 18.78 13.93 -1.63
C MET A 312 19.37 15.10 -0.83
N LEU A 313 18.77 16.30 -0.87
CA LEU A 313 19.26 17.43 -0.09
C LEU A 313 19.17 17.12 1.40
N THR A 314 18.01 16.64 1.85
CA THR A 314 17.79 16.29 3.26
C THR A 314 18.69 15.15 3.73
N VAL A 315 18.96 14.19 2.84
CA VAL A 315 19.84 13.05 3.15
C VAL A 315 21.28 13.50 3.29
N ILE A 316 21.78 14.33 2.37
CA ILE A 316 23.15 14.85 2.43
C ILE A 316 23.33 15.74 3.67
N GLN A 317 22.38 16.60 3.99
CA GLN A 317 22.43 17.44 5.20
C GLN A 317 22.47 16.64 6.50
N LYS A 318 21.86 15.46 6.52
CA LYS A 318 21.86 14.58 7.70
C LYS A 318 23.15 13.78 7.84
N GLU A 319 23.70 13.31 6.73
CA GLU A 319 24.81 12.35 6.73
C GLU A 319 26.19 13.03 6.56
N GLN A 320 26.24 14.21 5.91
CA GLN A 320 27.48 14.89 5.54
C GLN A 320 27.54 16.29 6.14
N LYS A 321 28.74 16.72 6.56
CA LYS A 321 29.01 18.08 7.00
C LYS A 321 29.83 18.80 5.94
N LEU A 322 29.13 19.50 5.04
CA LEU A 322 29.74 20.22 3.93
C LEU A 322 29.70 21.73 4.18
N SER A 323 30.61 22.46 3.55
CA SER A 323 30.64 23.94 3.57
C SER A 323 29.48 24.55 2.76
N SER A 324 29.03 23.89 1.70
CA SER A 324 27.89 24.27 0.87
C SER A 324 27.07 23.05 0.46
N TYR A 325 25.74 23.16 0.52
CA TYR A 325 24.80 22.12 0.09
C TYR A 325 24.14 22.43 -1.25
N SER A 326 24.70 23.38 -2.03
CA SER A 326 24.23 23.60 -3.39
C SER A 326 24.47 22.34 -4.24
N LEU A 327 23.56 22.05 -5.18
CA LEU A 327 23.71 20.88 -6.06
C LEU A 327 25.05 20.91 -6.82
N ASN A 328 25.56 22.09 -7.15
CA ASN A 328 26.86 22.24 -7.81
C ASN A 328 28.02 21.83 -6.90
N ALA A 329 28.06 22.33 -5.66
CA ALA A 329 29.12 22.00 -4.70
C ALA A 329 29.13 20.51 -4.36
N VAL A 330 27.95 19.95 -4.09
CA VAL A 330 27.79 18.53 -3.77
C VAL A 330 28.19 17.64 -4.95
N SER A 331 27.80 18.00 -6.18
CA SER A 331 28.18 17.22 -7.37
C SER A 331 29.68 17.30 -7.64
N ALA A 332 30.31 18.46 -7.42
CA ALA A 332 31.74 18.61 -7.57
C ALA A 332 32.51 17.76 -6.56
N GLU A 333 32.07 17.73 -5.30
CA GLU A 333 32.70 16.96 -4.22
C GLU A 333 32.60 15.44 -4.44
N PHE A 334 31.42 14.92 -4.76
CA PHE A 334 31.18 13.47 -4.81
C PHE A 334 31.30 12.84 -6.20
N LEU A 335 30.98 13.60 -7.26
CA LEU A 335 31.00 13.11 -8.64
C LEU A 335 32.19 13.65 -9.44
N GLY A 336 32.83 14.73 -9.00
CA GLY A 336 33.81 15.46 -9.82
C GLY A 336 33.18 16.21 -10.99
N GLU A 337 31.87 16.46 -10.93
CA GLU A 337 31.09 17.07 -12.01
C GLU A 337 30.44 18.36 -11.55
N GLN A 338 30.32 19.32 -12.46
CA GLN A 338 29.66 20.60 -12.21
C GLN A 338 28.36 20.71 -13.01
N LYS A 339 27.42 21.52 -12.51
CA LYS A 339 26.19 21.88 -13.24
C LYS A 339 26.55 22.63 -14.51
N GLU A 340 25.64 22.65 -15.49
CA GLU A 340 25.77 23.63 -16.56
C GLU A 340 25.52 25.03 -16.02
N ASP A 341 26.38 25.98 -16.38
CA ASP A 341 26.27 27.36 -15.94
C ASP A 341 25.24 28.10 -16.80
N VAL A 342 24.05 28.30 -16.23
CA VAL A 342 22.99 29.14 -16.77
C VAL A 342 22.51 30.05 -15.65
N HIS A 343 22.86 31.33 -15.75
CA HIS A 343 22.39 32.33 -14.81
C HIS A 343 20.86 32.51 -14.95
N HIS A 344 20.17 32.64 -13.81
CA HIS A 344 18.70 32.67 -13.76
C HIS A 344 18.07 33.77 -14.64
N SER A 345 18.76 34.90 -14.80
CA SER A 345 18.31 36.01 -15.65
C SER A 345 18.23 35.65 -17.14
N MET A 346 19.06 34.73 -17.61
CA MET A 346 19.12 34.34 -19.02
C MET A 346 18.07 33.29 -19.40
N ILE A 347 17.39 32.68 -18.42
CA ILE A 347 16.45 31.58 -18.67
C ILE A 347 15.28 32.04 -19.55
N GLY A 348 14.73 33.24 -19.30
CA GLY A 348 13.64 33.81 -20.09
C GLY A 348 14.04 34.04 -21.55
N ASP A 349 15.20 34.67 -21.75
CA ASP A 349 15.73 34.97 -23.09
C ASP A 349 16.06 33.68 -23.86
N LEU A 350 16.66 32.68 -23.19
CA LEU A 350 16.95 31.38 -23.79
C LEU A 350 15.68 30.62 -24.18
N PHE A 351 14.59 30.78 -23.44
CA PHE A 351 13.32 30.13 -23.75
C PHE A 351 12.61 30.79 -24.96
N LEU A 352 12.57 32.13 -24.99
CA LEU A 352 11.95 32.93 -26.04
C LEU A 352 12.77 33.02 -27.33
N GLY A 353 14.04 32.63 -27.29
CA GLY A 353 14.93 32.61 -28.46
C GLY A 353 14.63 31.47 -29.46
N SER A 354 15.70 30.87 -29.98
CA SER A 354 15.64 29.86 -31.03
C SER A 354 15.34 28.46 -30.50
N ALA A 355 15.13 27.50 -31.41
CA ALA A 355 15.05 26.09 -31.04
C ALA A 355 16.34 25.59 -30.37
N GLU A 356 17.49 26.16 -30.74
CA GLU A 356 18.80 25.80 -30.19
C GLU A 356 18.99 26.33 -28.76
N SER A 357 18.53 27.55 -28.45
CA SER A 357 18.56 28.07 -27.08
C SER A 357 17.64 27.27 -26.14
N ARG A 358 16.46 26.86 -26.63
CA ARG A 358 15.59 25.92 -25.90
C ARG A 358 16.23 24.55 -25.71
N ARG A 359 16.98 24.05 -26.70
CA ARG A 359 17.76 22.81 -26.57
C ARG A 359 18.81 22.92 -25.47
N ARG A 360 19.55 24.03 -25.38
CA ARG A 360 20.51 24.27 -24.28
C ARG A 360 19.82 24.24 -22.92
N LEU A 361 18.68 24.94 -22.79
CA LEU A 361 17.90 24.93 -21.55
C LEU A 361 17.38 23.53 -21.18
N ALA A 362 16.99 22.73 -22.17
CA ALA A 362 16.58 21.35 -21.96
C ALA A 362 17.73 20.46 -21.47
N VAL A 363 18.95 20.64 -22.00
CA VAL A 363 20.14 19.91 -21.52
C VAL A 363 20.50 20.30 -20.08
N TYR A 364 20.46 21.60 -19.77
CA TYR A 364 20.62 22.10 -18.40
C TYR A 364 19.61 21.44 -17.44
N CYS A 365 18.32 21.43 -17.80
CA CYS A 365 17.26 20.82 -16.98
C CYS A 365 17.42 19.30 -16.83
N LEU A 366 17.80 18.61 -17.90
CA LEU A 366 18.04 17.17 -17.88
C LEU A 366 19.21 16.82 -16.95
N LYS A 367 20.30 17.58 -17.02
CA LYS A 367 21.46 17.40 -16.15
C LYS A 367 21.08 17.61 -14.68
N ASP A 368 20.29 18.64 -14.38
CA ASP A 368 19.80 18.93 -13.02
C ASP A 368 18.90 17.83 -12.46
N ALA A 369 18.07 17.20 -13.31
CA ALA A 369 17.26 16.05 -12.91
C ALA A 369 18.09 14.76 -12.73
N TYR A 370 19.18 14.62 -13.48
CA TYR A 370 20.02 13.41 -13.49
C TYR A 370 21.06 13.38 -12.36
N LEU A 371 21.61 14.53 -11.95
CA LEU A 371 22.63 14.61 -10.90
C LEU A 371 22.16 14.01 -9.55
N PRO A 372 20.94 14.28 -9.04
CA PRO A 372 20.45 13.66 -7.81
C PRO A 372 20.39 12.13 -7.87
N MET A 373 20.00 11.56 -9.02
CA MET A 373 20.00 10.11 -9.21
C MET A 373 21.43 9.54 -9.11
N ARG A 374 22.39 10.19 -9.78
CA ARG A 374 23.79 9.77 -9.72
C ARG A 374 24.40 9.91 -8.34
N LEU A 375 24.06 10.98 -7.61
CA LEU A 375 24.46 11.14 -6.22
C LEU A 375 23.90 10.02 -5.34
N MET A 376 22.62 9.68 -5.52
CA MET A 376 21.97 8.59 -4.78
C MET A 376 22.68 7.25 -5.02
N ASP A 377 23.07 6.96 -6.26
CA ASP A 377 23.80 5.75 -6.63
C ASP A 377 25.24 5.77 -6.12
N LYS A 378 25.96 6.88 -6.29
CA LYS A 378 27.36 7.02 -5.85
C LYS A 378 27.50 6.89 -4.34
N LEU A 379 26.56 7.48 -3.58
CA LEU A 379 26.52 7.42 -2.12
C LEU A 379 25.81 6.18 -1.60
N LEU A 380 25.24 5.35 -2.50
CA LEU A 380 24.53 4.11 -2.20
C LEU A 380 23.43 4.31 -1.15
N CYS A 381 22.74 5.45 -1.24
CA CYS A 381 21.77 5.89 -0.23
C CYS A 381 20.67 4.83 -0.03
N MET A 382 20.12 4.29 -1.11
CA MET A 382 19.05 3.29 -1.03
C MET A 382 19.51 2.03 -0.26
N TYR A 383 20.72 1.54 -0.54
CA TYR A 383 21.27 0.37 0.13
C TYR A 383 21.47 0.62 1.64
N ASN A 384 22.05 1.77 1.99
CA ASN A 384 22.31 2.15 3.38
C ASN A 384 21.00 2.28 4.19
N TYR A 385 19.98 2.92 3.62
CA TYR A 385 18.68 3.10 4.29
C TYR A 385 17.89 1.79 4.40
N VAL A 386 17.96 0.91 3.40
CA VAL A 386 17.35 -0.43 3.47
C VAL A 386 18.01 -1.26 4.58
N GLU A 387 19.35 -1.26 4.67
CA GLU A 387 20.07 -1.98 5.73
C GLU A 387 19.78 -1.38 7.11
N MET A 388 19.71 -0.05 7.23
CA MET A 388 19.29 0.62 8.46
C MET A 388 17.87 0.22 8.88
N ALA A 389 16.93 0.16 7.93
CA ALA A 389 15.55 -0.27 8.19
C ALA A 389 15.49 -1.73 8.66
N ARG A 390 16.29 -2.62 8.05
CA ARG A 390 16.40 -4.03 8.44
C ARG A 390 16.97 -4.20 9.85
N VAL A 391 18.00 -3.41 10.20
CA VAL A 391 18.64 -3.48 11.52
C VAL A 391 17.73 -2.93 12.62
N THR A 392 17.09 -1.79 12.39
CA THR A 392 16.29 -1.09 13.40
C THR A 392 14.82 -1.52 13.45
N GLY A 393 14.35 -2.18 12.39
CA GLY A 393 12.96 -2.61 12.26
C GLY A 393 11.97 -1.47 12.06
N THR A 394 12.40 -0.32 11.54
CA THR A 394 11.55 0.84 11.26
C THR A 394 11.31 1.04 9.75
N PRO A 395 10.15 1.57 9.31
CA PRO A 395 9.93 1.92 7.91
C PRO A 395 10.96 2.93 7.38
N ILE A 396 11.32 2.84 6.10
CA ILE A 396 12.29 3.76 5.47
C ILE A 396 11.82 5.23 5.59
N ASN A 397 10.52 5.47 5.44
CA ASN A 397 9.94 6.82 5.57
C ASN A 397 10.22 7.44 6.96
N PHE A 398 10.29 6.62 8.02
CA PHE A 398 10.62 7.11 9.37
C PHE A 398 12.11 7.43 9.50
N LEU A 399 12.99 6.72 8.79
CA LEU A 399 14.41 7.03 8.77
C LEU A 399 14.70 8.38 8.11
N LEU A 400 13.88 8.75 7.10
CA LEU A 400 13.99 10.02 6.38
C LEU A 400 13.34 11.17 7.14
N ASN A 401 12.21 10.96 7.82
CA ASN A 401 11.42 12.05 8.40
C ASN A 401 11.50 12.16 9.93
N ARG A 402 11.93 11.12 10.64
CA ARG A 402 12.01 11.11 12.11
C ARG A 402 13.46 11.05 12.60
N GLY A 403 13.65 11.35 13.88
CA GLY A 403 14.96 11.34 14.55
C GLY A 403 15.45 9.93 14.93
N GLN A 404 16.59 9.86 15.62
CA GLN A 404 17.19 8.59 16.04
C GLN A 404 16.36 7.81 17.09
N MET A 405 15.50 8.49 17.86
CA MET A 405 14.76 7.88 18.98
C MET A 405 13.87 6.72 18.53
N ILE A 406 13.15 6.88 17.42
CA ILE A 406 12.20 5.88 16.93
C ILE A 406 12.90 4.55 16.62
N LYS A 407 14.18 4.61 16.23
CA LYS A 407 15.00 3.44 15.89
C LYS A 407 15.31 2.62 17.15
N VAL A 408 15.68 3.29 18.25
CA VAL A 408 15.99 2.62 19.52
C VAL A 408 14.70 2.11 20.16
N GLN A 409 13.63 2.91 20.13
CA GLN A 409 12.33 2.52 20.68
C GLN A 409 11.75 1.30 19.97
N SER A 410 11.82 1.23 18.63
CA SER A 410 11.42 0.04 17.86
C SER A 410 12.15 -1.22 18.32
N GLN A 411 13.48 -1.14 18.48
CA GLN A 411 14.30 -2.27 18.95
C GLN A 411 13.96 -2.65 20.38
N LEU A 412 13.76 -1.66 21.27
CA LEU A 412 13.40 -1.89 22.66
C LEU A 412 12.03 -2.56 22.79
N LEU A 413 11.01 -2.09 22.06
CA LEU A 413 9.67 -2.68 22.07
C LEU A 413 9.67 -4.12 21.55
N ARG A 414 10.41 -4.39 20.45
CA ARG A 414 10.57 -5.75 19.92
C ARG A 414 11.21 -6.67 20.96
N LYS A 415 12.27 -6.22 21.63
CA LYS A 415 12.95 -7.02 22.65
C LYS A 415 12.12 -7.18 23.91
N ALA A 416 11.41 -6.14 24.33
CA ALA A 416 10.48 -6.18 25.45
C ALA A 416 9.38 -7.23 25.22
N GLY A 417 8.77 -7.24 24.03
CA GLY A 417 7.75 -8.23 23.67
C GLY A 417 8.28 -9.67 23.70
N GLN A 418 9.52 -9.91 23.26
CA GLN A 418 10.15 -11.24 23.33
C GLN A 418 10.43 -11.70 24.77
N CYS A 419 10.69 -10.76 25.68
CA CYS A 419 11.04 -11.04 27.06
C CYS A 419 9.86 -10.84 28.05
N GLY A 420 8.64 -10.60 27.54
CA GLY A 420 7.45 -10.42 28.38
C GLY A 420 7.40 -9.11 29.18
N PHE A 421 8.05 -8.06 28.68
CA PHE A 421 8.02 -6.72 29.29
C PHE A 421 7.04 -5.80 28.57
N VAL A 422 6.45 -4.87 29.32
CA VAL A 422 5.63 -3.76 28.82
C VAL A 422 6.38 -2.45 29.07
N MET A 423 6.41 -1.56 28.07
CA MET A 423 6.99 -0.24 28.20
C MET A 423 5.96 0.72 28.80
N PRO A 424 6.22 1.33 29.98
CA PRO A 424 5.29 2.27 30.58
C PRO A 424 5.28 3.60 29.80
N THR A 425 4.11 4.22 29.73
CA THR A 425 3.97 5.60 29.24
C THR A 425 4.12 6.55 30.43
N GLN A 426 5.27 7.21 30.55
CA GLN A 426 5.51 8.21 31.60
C GLN A 426 5.54 9.60 30.96
N LYS A 427 4.70 10.51 31.45
CA LYS A 427 4.86 11.94 31.17
C LYS A 427 6.03 12.41 32.04
N THR A 428 7.16 12.68 31.40
CA THR A 428 8.30 13.25 32.11
C THR A 428 8.22 14.75 31.92
N GLU A 429 8.03 15.51 33.00
CA GLU A 429 8.26 16.95 32.95
C GLU A 429 9.72 17.19 32.54
N ALA A 430 9.97 18.24 31.75
CA ALA A 430 11.33 18.58 31.36
C ALA A 430 12.13 18.91 32.63
N VAL A 431 12.89 17.93 33.14
CA VAL A 431 13.81 18.15 34.26
C VAL A 431 14.91 19.05 33.74
N ASP A 432 14.89 20.31 34.16
CA ASP A 432 15.89 21.29 33.77
C ASP A 432 17.17 21.02 34.56
N GLY A 433 18.18 20.49 33.88
CA GLY A 433 19.45 20.10 34.50
C GLY A 433 20.34 19.34 33.52
N LYS A 434 21.55 19.85 33.29
CA LYS A 434 22.59 19.09 32.57
C LYS A 434 23.22 18.10 33.56
N PHE A 435 23.29 16.83 33.19
CA PHE A 435 24.07 15.84 33.93
C PHE A 435 25.56 15.96 33.58
N ASP A 436 26.44 15.57 34.51
CA ASP A 436 27.88 15.61 34.29
C ASP A 436 28.28 14.73 33.11
N GLY A 437 29.01 15.32 32.17
CA GLY A 437 29.47 14.69 30.95
C GLY A 437 30.80 13.95 31.09
N ALA A 438 31.51 13.78 29.98
CA ALA A 438 32.83 13.15 29.98
C ALA A 438 33.89 14.09 30.57
N THR A 439 34.85 13.52 31.29
CA THR A 439 36.06 14.25 31.75
C THR A 439 37.04 14.41 30.59
N VAL A 440 37.51 15.65 30.37
CA VAL A 440 38.62 15.95 29.46
C VAL A 440 39.85 16.20 30.31
N LEU A 441 40.94 15.46 30.03
CA LEU A 441 42.21 15.65 30.74
C LEU A 441 42.84 16.98 30.34
N GLU A 442 43.48 17.65 31.30
CA GLU A 442 44.28 18.86 31.07
C GLU A 442 45.40 18.56 30.04
N PRO A 443 45.38 19.20 28.85
CA PRO A 443 46.35 18.93 27.81
C PRO A 443 47.70 19.58 28.16
N ARG A 444 48.79 18.84 28.00
CA ARG A 444 50.14 19.43 28.01
C ARG A 444 50.40 20.07 26.66
N THR A 445 50.12 21.35 26.53
CA THR A 445 50.26 22.09 25.25
C THR A 445 51.73 22.24 24.85
N GLY A 446 52.00 22.06 23.56
CA GLY A 446 53.35 22.14 23.03
C GLY A 446 53.48 21.47 21.67
N PHE A 447 54.63 21.69 21.02
CA PHE A 447 55.03 20.95 19.83
C PHE A 447 55.81 19.71 20.26
N TYR A 448 55.32 18.53 19.87
CA TYR A 448 55.96 17.26 20.20
C TYR A 448 56.62 16.68 18.94
N PRO A 449 57.96 16.74 18.82
CA PRO A 449 58.66 16.12 17.70
C PRO A 449 58.71 14.58 17.82
N GLN A 450 58.38 14.03 18.99
CA GLN A 450 58.34 12.58 19.21
C GLN A 450 56.98 11.97 18.86
N PRO A 451 56.92 10.70 18.41
CA PRO A 451 55.65 10.00 18.20
C PRO A 451 54.82 9.90 19.50
N ILE A 452 53.53 10.24 19.41
CA ILE A 452 52.56 10.08 20.51
C ILE A 452 51.63 8.91 20.18
N ALA A 453 51.60 7.89 21.03
CA ALA A 453 50.67 6.78 20.89
C ALA A 453 49.27 7.19 21.38
N THR A 454 48.25 7.01 20.53
CA THR A 454 46.83 7.24 20.89
C THR A 454 46.16 5.92 21.22
N LEU A 455 45.68 5.77 22.45
CA LEU A 455 44.94 4.61 22.93
C LEU A 455 43.47 4.99 23.16
N ASP A 456 42.54 4.24 22.58
CA ASP A 456 41.10 4.50 22.69
C ASP A 456 40.33 3.20 22.98
N PHE A 457 39.20 3.32 23.67
CA PHE A 457 38.30 2.22 23.95
C PHE A 457 37.32 1.99 22.79
N ALA A 458 37.29 0.78 22.25
CA ALA A 458 36.32 0.40 21.24
C ALA A 458 34.90 0.35 21.83
N SER A 459 34.06 1.32 21.47
CA SER A 459 32.65 1.39 21.92
C SER A 459 32.50 1.44 23.45
N LEU A 460 33.13 2.46 24.07
CA LEU A 460 33.17 2.66 25.52
C LEU A 460 31.80 2.53 26.21
N TYR A 461 30.81 3.39 25.89
CA TYR A 461 29.51 3.38 26.59
C TYR A 461 28.71 2.09 26.42
N PRO A 462 28.55 1.53 25.20
CA PRO A 462 27.95 0.20 25.06
C PRO A 462 28.64 -0.86 25.92
N SER A 463 29.97 -0.83 25.99
CA SER A 463 30.74 -1.80 26.78
C SER A 463 30.49 -1.66 28.28
N ILE A 464 30.41 -0.43 28.81
CA ILE A 464 30.06 -0.15 30.20
C ILE A 464 28.64 -0.68 30.52
N MET A 465 27.67 -0.38 29.66
CA MET A 465 26.28 -0.83 29.86
C MET A 465 26.17 -2.35 29.92
N MET A 466 26.88 -3.06 29.03
CA MET A 466 26.90 -4.52 29.01
C MET A 466 27.63 -5.10 30.22
N ALA A 467 28.84 -4.60 30.53
CA ALA A 467 29.67 -5.12 31.62
C ALA A 467 29.01 -4.99 32.99
N HIS A 468 28.28 -3.91 33.22
CA HIS A 468 27.61 -3.61 34.49
C HIS A 468 26.09 -3.87 34.45
N ASN A 469 25.57 -4.52 33.40
CA ASN A 469 24.15 -4.88 33.26
C ASN A 469 23.18 -3.69 33.44
N LEU A 470 23.54 -2.52 32.92
CA LEU A 470 22.78 -1.28 33.09
C LEU A 470 21.55 -1.26 32.17
N CYS A 471 20.36 -1.28 32.76
CA CYS A 471 19.10 -1.28 32.03
C CYS A 471 17.94 -0.75 32.88
N TYR A 472 16.87 -0.26 32.23
CA TYR A 472 15.61 0.08 32.89
C TYR A 472 15.04 -1.06 33.76
N CYS A 473 15.09 -2.30 33.29
CA CYS A 473 14.53 -3.45 34.00
C CYS A 473 15.45 -4.07 35.08
N THR A 474 16.66 -3.54 35.22
CA THR A 474 17.63 -3.94 36.25
C THR A 474 17.90 -2.83 37.26
N LEU A 475 17.41 -1.61 37.02
CA LEU A 475 17.46 -0.49 37.95
C LEU A 475 16.64 -0.81 39.21
N LEU A 476 17.25 -0.61 40.38
CA LEU A 476 16.64 -0.82 41.68
C LEU A 476 16.38 0.50 42.38
N LYS A 477 15.22 0.61 43.03
CA LYS A 477 14.96 1.68 43.99
C LYS A 477 15.62 1.35 45.33
N PRO A 478 15.98 2.35 46.17
CA PRO A 478 16.65 2.11 47.44
C PRO A 478 15.88 1.17 48.39
N GLU A 479 14.55 1.15 48.34
CA GLU A 479 13.74 0.25 49.17
C GLU A 479 13.95 -1.22 48.77
N GLN A 480 14.08 -1.50 47.47
CA GLN A 480 14.22 -2.85 46.93
C GLN A 480 15.60 -3.47 47.22
N VAL A 481 16.58 -2.66 47.57
CA VAL A 481 17.93 -3.13 47.93
C VAL A 481 17.94 -3.81 49.29
N ARG A 482 17.02 -3.45 50.20
CA ARG A 482 16.97 -3.99 51.57
C ARG A 482 16.65 -5.50 51.59
N ASP A 483 15.91 -5.96 50.58
CA ASP A 483 15.47 -7.35 50.47
C ASP A 483 16.45 -8.22 49.66
N LEU A 484 17.60 -7.67 49.24
CA LEU A 484 18.59 -8.33 48.39
C LEU A 484 19.93 -8.49 49.11
N GLN A 485 20.62 -9.58 48.81
CA GLN A 485 21.99 -9.82 49.27
C GLN A 485 22.99 -8.92 48.51
N PRO A 486 24.09 -8.49 49.15
CA PRO A 486 25.12 -7.65 48.51
C PRO A 486 25.69 -8.23 47.21
N GLU A 487 25.67 -9.54 47.05
CA GLU A 487 26.18 -10.24 45.87
C GLU A 487 25.23 -10.13 44.67
N GLU A 488 23.98 -9.72 44.86
CA GLU A 488 22.94 -9.72 43.83
C GLU A 488 22.84 -8.40 43.04
N TYR A 489 23.46 -7.33 43.55
CA TYR A 489 23.41 -6.01 42.94
C TYR A 489 24.80 -5.35 42.86
N ILE A 490 24.88 -4.25 42.12
CA ILE A 490 26.03 -3.35 42.09
C ILE A 490 25.58 -1.94 42.44
N LYS A 491 26.48 -1.14 43.01
CA LYS A 491 26.30 0.30 43.22
C LYS A 491 27.21 1.05 42.26
N THR A 492 26.65 1.96 41.46
CA THR A 492 27.43 2.79 40.53
C THR A 492 28.12 3.94 41.28
N PRO A 493 29.15 4.56 40.69
CA PRO A 493 29.77 5.78 41.26
C PRO A 493 28.76 6.92 41.47
N ASN A 494 27.68 6.96 40.68
CA ASN A 494 26.59 7.93 40.81
C ASN A 494 25.56 7.55 41.91
N GLY A 495 25.84 6.52 42.71
CA GLY A 495 24.97 6.09 43.81
C GLY A 495 23.74 5.26 43.41
N CYS A 496 23.57 4.91 42.13
CA CYS A 496 22.44 4.10 41.67
C CYS A 496 22.70 2.60 41.89
N TYR A 497 21.63 1.83 42.09
CA TYR A 497 21.71 0.38 42.29
C TYR A 497 21.16 -0.38 41.06
N PHE A 498 21.88 -1.41 40.61
CA PHE A 498 21.46 -2.27 39.51
C PHE A 498 21.63 -3.75 39.86
N LEU A 499 20.68 -4.59 39.44
CA LEU A 499 20.79 -6.04 39.55
C LEU A 499 21.93 -6.60 38.71
N LYS A 500 22.64 -7.59 39.24
CA LYS A 500 23.62 -8.38 38.46
C LYS A 500 22.93 -9.28 37.44
N SER A 501 23.66 -9.60 36.39
CA SER A 501 23.19 -10.46 35.29
C SER A 501 22.83 -11.89 35.73
N SER A 502 23.39 -12.36 36.85
CA SER A 502 23.05 -13.66 37.47
C SER A 502 21.60 -13.77 37.90
N ARG A 503 20.95 -12.65 38.23
CA ARG A 503 19.54 -12.61 38.65
C ARG A 503 18.62 -12.23 37.51
N ARG A 504 19.00 -11.21 36.75
CA ARG A 504 18.24 -10.77 35.57
C ARG A 504 19.16 -10.10 34.57
N ARG A 505 19.05 -10.53 33.32
CA ARG A 505 19.74 -9.86 32.21
C ARG A 505 18.93 -8.66 31.72
N GLY A 506 19.58 -7.50 31.62
CA GLY A 506 18.96 -6.28 31.13
C GLY A 506 18.61 -6.34 29.64
N LEU A 507 17.52 -5.69 29.24
CA LEU A 507 17.12 -5.55 27.83
C LEU A 507 18.16 -4.78 26.99
N LEU A 508 18.66 -3.65 27.50
CA LEU A 508 19.65 -2.83 26.79
C LEU A 508 20.97 -3.58 26.54
N PRO A 509 21.58 -4.26 27.54
CA PRO A 509 22.72 -5.16 27.31
C PRO A 509 22.47 -6.18 26.20
N MET A 510 21.32 -6.86 26.21
CA MET A 510 20.99 -7.85 25.17
C MET A 510 20.92 -7.24 23.77
N ILE A 511 20.28 -6.07 23.62
CA ILE A 511 20.21 -5.36 22.34
C ILE A 511 21.61 -4.96 21.87
N LEU A 512 22.43 -4.41 22.76
CA LEU A 512 23.80 -3.98 22.44
C LEU A 512 24.68 -5.15 22.00
N GLU A 513 24.61 -6.27 22.68
CA GLU A 513 25.35 -7.49 22.29
C GLU A 513 24.92 -7.98 20.91
N GLU A 514 23.63 -8.02 20.62
CA GLU A 514 23.10 -8.43 19.31
C GLU A 514 23.60 -7.49 18.19
N LEU A 515 23.55 -6.18 18.42
CA LEU A 515 24.04 -5.16 17.49
C LEU A 515 25.54 -5.28 17.25
N LEU A 516 26.34 -5.43 18.31
CA LEU A 516 27.80 -5.54 18.21
C LEU A 516 28.24 -6.86 17.57
N ALA A 517 27.58 -7.98 17.92
CA ALA A 517 27.82 -9.27 17.29
C ALA A 517 27.46 -9.24 15.80
N ALA A 518 26.32 -8.64 15.44
CA ALA A 518 25.95 -8.42 14.05
C ALA A 518 26.96 -7.54 13.32
N ARG A 519 27.48 -6.50 13.97
CA ARG A 519 28.49 -5.61 13.40
C ARG A 519 29.79 -6.35 13.13
N LYS A 520 30.23 -7.19 14.06
CA LYS A 520 31.43 -8.03 13.90
C LYS A 520 31.27 -8.98 12.70
N ARG A 521 30.10 -9.62 12.56
CA ARG A 521 29.78 -10.46 11.39
C ARG A 521 29.79 -9.66 10.08
N ALA A 522 29.19 -8.48 10.07
CA ALA A 522 29.16 -7.61 8.89
C ALA A 522 30.58 -7.17 8.48
N LYS A 523 31.44 -6.78 9.44
CA LYS A 523 32.85 -6.44 9.16
C LYS A 523 33.65 -7.62 8.62
N LYS A 524 33.43 -8.83 9.17
CA LYS A 524 34.10 -10.04 8.68
C LYS A 524 33.69 -10.35 7.24
N ALA A 525 32.38 -10.39 6.96
CA ALA A 525 31.86 -10.59 5.61
C ALA A 525 32.36 -9.51 4.64
N MET A 526 32.49 -8.25 5.09
CA MET A 526 33.01 -7.15 4.27
C MET A 526 34.49 -7.33 3.91
N ALA A 527 35.28 -7.95 4.80
CA ALA A 527 36.69 -8.24 4.54
C ALA A 527 36.84 -9.42 3.55
N GLU A 528 35.92 -10.39 3.58
CA GLU A 528 35.89 -11.55 2.69
C GLU A 528 35.27 -11.23 1.32
N ALA A 529 34.47 -10.17 1.20
CA ALA A 529 33.81 -9.77 -0.04
C ALA A 529 34.82 -9.25 -1.08
N THR A 530 34.81 -9.87 -2.26
CA THR A 530 35.60 -9.46 -3.43
C THR A 530 34.87 -8.46 -4.30
N ASP A 531 33.55 -8.63 -4.45
CA ASP A 531 32.69 -7.76 -5.26
C ASP A 531 32.54 -6.36 -4.63
N PRO A 532 32.83 -5.27 -5.38
CA PRO A 532 32.72 -3.90 -4.87
C PRO A 532 31.33 -3.53 -4.36
N LEU A 533 30.26 -3.98 -5.03
CA LEU A 533 28.88 -3.67 -4.61
C LEU A 533 28.55 -4.34 -3.28
N THR A 534 28.84 -5.63 -3.17
CA THR A 534 28.65 -6.42 -1.94
C THR A 534 29.42 -5.83 -0.77
N LYS A 535 30.69 -5.46 -0.99
CA LYS A 535 31.52 -4.81 0.01
C LYS A 535 30.90 -3.51 0.51
N SER A 536 30.30 -2.74 -0.39
CA SER A 536 29.66 -1.47 -0.03
C SER A 536 28.36 -1.66 0.75
N VAL A 537 27.50 -2.60 0.35
CA VAL A 537 26.30 -2.97 1.12
C VAL A 537 26.67 -3.40 2.54
N LEU A 538 27.74 -4.19 2.69
CA LEU A 538 28.24 -4.63 4.00
C LEU A 538 28.83 -3.49 4.82
N ASN A 539 29.46 -2.50 4.17
CA ASN A 539 29.91 -1.28 4.83
C ASN A 539 28.72 -0.44 5.34
N GLY A 540 27.68 -0.26 4.53
CA GLY A 540 26.43 0.38 4.95
C GLY A 540 25.82 -0.28 6.18
N ARG A 541 25.75 -1.62 6.16
CA ARG A 541 25.27 -2.42 7.28
C ARG A 541 26.09 -2.24 8.56
N GLN A 542 27.43 -2.25 8.49
CA GLN A 542 28.26 -2.10 9.69
C GLN A 542 28.17 -0.68 10.28
N LEU A 543 28.04 0.35 9.44
CA LEU A 543 27.81 1.73 9.87
C LEU A 543 26.46 1.86 10.56
N ALA A 544 25.40 1.30 9.98
CA ALA A 544 24.06 1.30 10.57
C ALA A 544 24.03 0.68 11.97
N LEU A 545 24.72 -0.46 12.13
CA LEU A 545 24.86 -1.14 13.42
C LEU A 545 25.68 -0.31 14.42
N LYS A 546 26.75 0.37 13.98
CA LYS A 546 27.54 1.28 14.83
C LYS A 546 26.68 2.43 15.36
N ILE A 547 25.97 3.11 14.46
CA ILE A 547 25.13 4.27 14.80
C ILE A 547 24.02 3.84 15.75
N SER A 548 23.37 2.71 15.47
CA SER A 548 22.31 2.17 16.32
C SER A 548 22.82 1.86 17.73
N ALA A 549 23.97 1.18 17.86
CA ALA A 549 24.55 0.85 19.16
C ALA A 549 24.90 2.10 19.99
N ASN A 550 25.50 3.12 19.37
CA ASN A 550 25.82 4.37 20.06
C ASN A 550 24.56 5.17 20.46
N SER A 551 23.50 5.07 19.66
CA SER A 551 22.24 5.77 19.92
C SER A 551 21.48 5.21 21.13
N VAL A 552 21.71 3.95 21.52
CA VAL A 552 21.08 3.33 22.70
C VAL A 552 21.41 4.09 23.98
N TYR A 553 22.68 4.47 24.18
CA TYR A 553 23.08 5.30 25.33
C TYR A 553 22.46 6.70 25.26
N GLY A 554 22.52 7.35 24.08
CA GLY A 554 21.94 8.68 23.90
C GLY A 554 20.42 8.72 24.15
N PHE A 555 19.74 7.59 23.92
CA PHE A 555 18.32 7.45 24.21
C PHE A 555 18.03 7.46 25.72
N THR A 556 18.90 6.88 26.56
CA THR A 556 18.67 6.85 28.02
C THR A 556 18.91 8.19 28.71
N GLY A 557 19.73 9.07 28.12
CA GLY A 557 20.09 10.37 28.71
C GLY A 557 19.20 11.55 28.30
N ARG A 558 18.18 11.34 27.45
CA ARG A 558 17.30 12.43 27.00
C ARG A 558 16.03 12.48 27.87
N PRO A 559 15.63 13.66 28.39
CA PRO A 559 14.31 13.81 29.00
C PRO A 559 13.25 13.48 27.94
N GLN A 560 12.27 12.64 28.28
CA GLN A 560 11.18 12.28 27.38
C GLN A 560 10.24 13.48 27.23
N SER A 561 10.49 14.34 26.23
CA SER A 561 9.52 15.37 25.84
C SER A 561 8.41 14.75 25.00
N GLU A 562 7.16 14.93 25.42
CA GLU A 562 5.95 14.60 24.66
C GLU A 562 6.04 15.15 23.23
N SER A 563 5.85 14.29 22.23
CA SER A 563 5.16 14.60 20.96
C SER A 563 5.29 13.42 20.01
N MET A 564 4.42 12.42 20.16
CA MET A 564 4.20 11.38 19.15
C MET A 564 2.94 10.56 19.48
N THR A 565 1.81 11.25 19.66
CA THR A 565 0.54 10.75 19.12
C THR A 565 0.49 11.05 17.64
#